data_AF-A0A0H4VCI1-F1
#
_entry.id   AF-A0A0H4VCI1-F1
#
_cell.length_a   1.000
_cell.length_b   1.000
_cell.length_c   1.000
_cell.angle_alpha   90.00
_cell.angle_beta   90.00
_cell.angle_gamma   90.00
#
_symmetry.space_group_name_H-M   'P 1'
#
loop_
_entity.id
_entity.type
_entity.pdbx_description
1 polymer ?
#
loop_
_entity_poly.entity_id
_entity_poly.type
_entity_poly.pdbx_seq_one_letter_code
_entity_poly.pdbx_strand_id
1 'polypeptide(L)' 'MFADSRALEEGQVIIYCGGGVSVTLASLAFELCGQHQIAVYDGSMSEWVRDETLSIKLGAQP' A
#
# COMPACT_ATOMS: atom_id res chain seq x y z
N MET A 1 1.48 13.43 -3.03
CA MET A 1 1.19 12.07 -2.54
C MET A 1 1.98 11.03 -3.31
N PHE A 2 1.80 10.86 -4.63
CA PHE A 2 2.60 9.89 -5.41
C PHE A 2 3.94 10.43 -5.95
N ALA A 3 4.06 11.76 -6.11
CA ALA A 3 5.29 12.37 -6.63
C ALA A 3 6.50 12.17 -5.71
N ASP A 4 6.29 12.22 -4.39
CA ASP A 4 7.38 12.07 -3.41
C ASP A 4 7.77 10.59 -3.19
N SER A 5 6.89 9.65 -3.55
CA SER A 5 7.13 8.21 -3.34
C SER A 5 7.76 7.50 -4.52
N ARG A 6 7.85 8.15 -5.69
CA ARG A 6 8.28 7.56 -6.97
C ARG A 6 7.48 6.32 -7.40
N ALA A 7 6.32 6.07 -6.79
CA ALA A 7 5.55 4.84 -7.02
C ALA A 7 5.03 4.69 -8.47
N LEU A 8 4.96 5.77 -9.23
CA LEU A 8 4.58 5.72 -10.65
C LEU A 8 5.73 5.24 -11.56
N GLU A 9 6.97 5.26 -11.08
CA GLU A 9 8.16 4.87 -11.84
C GLU A 9 8.60 3.42 -11.55
N GLU A 10 8.02 2.79 -10.52
CA GLU A 10 8.39 1.45 -10.09
C GLU A 10 7.86 0.37 -11.04
N GLY A 11 8.61 -0.74 -11.12
CA GLY A 11 8.17 -1.92 -11.87
C GLY A 11 6.84 -2.42 -11.33
N GLN A 12 6.78 -2.78 -10.03
CA GLN A 12 5.56 -3.24 -9.39
C GLN A 12 5.27 -2.49 -8.09
N VAL A 13 4.01 -2.10 -7.89
CA VAL A 13 3.55 -1.45 -6.66
C VAL A 13 2.58 -2.35 -5.91
N ILE A 14 2.84 -2.60 -4.63
CA ILE A 14 1.90 -3.29 -3.73
C ILE A 14 1.22 -2.26 -2.84
N ILE A 15 -0.11 -2.23 -2.86
CA ILE A 15 -0.91 -1.24 -2.16
C ILE A 15 -1.64 -1.92 -0.99
N TYR A 16 -1.56 -1.29 0.18
CA TYR A 16 -2.24 -1.74 1.39
C TYR A 16 -2.69 -0.53 2.21
N CYS A 17 -3.58 -0.75 3.18
CA CYS A 17 -3.93 0.29 4.16
C CYS A 17 -4.09 -0.33 5.57
N GLY A 18 -4.94 0.27 6.42
CA GLY A 18 -5.29 -0.33 7.70
C GLY A 18 -6.07 -1.64 7.56
N GLY A 19 -7.05 -1.70 6.66
CA GLY A 19 -7.98 -2.84 6.54
C GLY A 19 -8.58 -3.01 5.14
N GLY A 20 -7.80 -2.76 4.09
CA GLY A 20 -8.18 -3.00 2.70
C GLY A 20 -9.07 -1.95 2.03
N VAL A 21 -9.86 -1.16 2.78
CA VAL A 21 -10.89 -0.27 2.17
C VAL A 21 -10.28 0.86 1.33
N SER A 22 -9.34 1.63 1.88
CA SER A 22 -8.74 2.78 1.16
C SER A 22 -7.89 2.37 -0.05
N VAL A 23 -7.57 1.08 -0.17
CA VAL A 23 -6.76 0.59 -1.29
C VAL A 23 -7.50 0.78 -2.62
N THR A 24 -8.82 0.62 -2.66
CA THR A 24 -9.60 0.79 -3.89
C THR A 24 -9.42 2.17 -4.52
N LEU A 25 -9.39 3.22 -3.69
CA LEU A 25 -9.18 4.59 -4.17
C LEU A 25 -7.76 4.79 -4.70
N ALA A 26 -6.75 4.25 -4.01
CA ALA A 26 -5.37 4.31 -4.46
C ALA A 26 -5.16 3.53 -5.77
N SER A 27 -5.75 2.34 -5.91
CA SER A 27 -5.71 1.55 -7.14
C SER A 27 -6.33 2.30 -8.33
N LEU A 28 -7.47 2.97 -8.12
CA LEU A 28 -8.06 3.82 -9.16
C LEU A 28 -7.14 4.99 -9.52
N ALA A 29 -6.47 5.61 -8.54
CA ALA A 29 -5.54 6.69 -8.82
C ALA A 29 -4.32 6.21 -9.63
N PHE A 30 -3.76 5.03 -9.33
CA PHE A 30 -2.69 4.43 -10.13
C PHE A 30 -3.13 4.17 -11.57
N GLU A 31 -4.33 3.60 -11.76
CA GLU A 31 -4.93 3.39 -13.09
C GLU A 31 -5.04 4.71 -13.88
N LEU A 32 -5.58 5.76 -13.26
CA LEU A 32 -5.71 7.09 -13.88
C LEU A 32 -4.36 7.75 -14.18
N CYS A 33 -3.31 7.41 -13.44
CA CYS A 33 -1.95 7.90 -13.64
C CYS A 33 -1.11 7.03 -14.60
N GLY A 34 -1.68 5.98 -15.20
CA GLY A 34 -1.01 5.12 -16.17
C GLY A 34 -0.05 4.08 -15.57
N GLN A 35 -0.12 3.84 -14.26
CA GLN A 35 0.64 2.77 -13.60
C GLN A 35 -0.29 1.57 -13.39
N HIS A 36 -0.13 0.57 -14.24
CA HIS A 36 -1.00 -0.61 -14.27
C HIS A 36 -0.38 -1.84 -13.60
N GLN A 37 0.93 -1.81 -13.31
CA GLN A 37 1.62 -2.94 -12.66
C GLN A 37 1.49 -2.82 -11.13
N ILE A 38 0.23 -2.94 -10.66
CA ILE A 38 -0.11 -2.87 -9.24
C ILE A 38 -0.67 -4.19 -8.72
N ALA A 39 -0.49 -4.46 -7.44
CA ALA A 39 -1.14 -5.53 -6.71
C ALA A 39 -1.76 -4.98 -5.41
N VAL A 40 -2.90 -5.53 -5.02
CA VAL A 40 -3.60 -5.17 -3.78
C VAL A 40 -3.29 -6.23 -2.73
N TYR A 41 -2.80 -5.81 -1.57
CA TYR A 41 -2.76 -6.63 -0.37
C TYR A 41 -4.00 -6.33 0.48
N ASP A 42 -5.04 -7.13 0.27
CA ASP A 42 -6.37 -6.96 0.84
C ASP A 42 -6.41 -7.20 2.35
N GLY A 43 -5.62 -8.15 2.86
CA GLY A 43 -5.41 -8.38 4.29
C GLY A 43 -4.85 -7.15 5.01
N SER A 44 -4.02 -6.36 4.31
CA SER A 44 -3.54 -5.06 4.78
C SER A 44 -2.82 -5.14 6.14
N MET A 45 -2.64 -4.01 6.84
CA MET A 45 -2.02 -4.04 8.17
C MET A 45 -2.79 -4.92 9.16
N SER A 46 -4.13 -4.98 9.04
CA SER A 46 -4.97 -5.80 9.92
C SER A 46 -4.67 -7.29 9.85
N GLU A 47 -4.21 -7.80 8.70
CA GLU A 47 -3.70 -9.17 8.58
C GLU A 47 -2.25 -9.26 9.06
N TRP A 48 -1.39 -8.33 8.63
CA TRP A 48 0.05 -8.36 8.95
C TRP A 48 0.33 -8.41 10.46
N VAL A 49 -0.42 -7.63 11.25
CA VAL A 49 -0.23 -7.57 12.72
C VAL A 49 -0.71 -8.81 13.47
N ARG A 50 -1.36 -9.78 12.82
CA ARG A 50 -1.82 -11.02 13.46
C ARG A 50 -0.70 -12.03 13.67
N ASP A 51 0.37 -11.92 12.89
CA ASP A 51 1.56 -12.75 13.04
C ASP A 51 2.64 -11.93 13.77
N GLU A 52 2.84 -12.23 15.04
CA GLU A 52 3.83 -11.56 15.90
C GLU A 52 5.28 -11.84 15.48
N THR A 53 5.51 -12.81 14.59
CA THR A 53 6.85 -13.10 14.05
C THR A 53 7.24 -12.14 12.92
N LEU A 54 6.26 -11.45 12.32
CA LEU A 54 6.51 -10.48 11.26
C LEU A 54 7.07 -9.17 11.82
N SER A 55 8.06 -8.62 11.12
CA SER A 55 8.69 -7.37 11.53
C SER A 55 7.73 -6.18 11.41
N ILE A 56 7.64 -5.39 12.47
CA ILE A 56 6.87 -4.14 12.52
C ILE A 56 7.77 -3.06 13.10
N LYS A 57 7.75 -1.87 12.50
CA LYS A 57 8.37 -0.68 13.06
C LYS A 57 7.28 0.22 13.63
N LEU A 58 7.33 0.46 14.95
CA LEU A 58 6.48 1.45 15.60
C LEU A 58 7.05 2.86 15.35
N GLY A 59 6.17 3.82 15.08
CA GLY A 59 6.54 5.23 14.99
C GLY A 59 6.78 5.84 16.37
N ALA A 60 7.77 6.73 16.50
CA ALA A 60 8.00 7.49 17.73
C ALA A 60 7.01 8.67 17.90
N GLN A 61 6.37 9.09 16.81
CA GLN A 61 5.30 10.09 16.71
C GLN A 61 4.42 9.77 15.49
N PRO A 62 3.17 10.27 15.44
CA PRO A 62 2.29 10.11 14.27
C PRO A 62 2.90 10.66 12.98
#